data_AF-A0A9E5ZZL2-F1
#
_entry.id   AF-A0A9E5ZZL2-F1
#
_cell.length_a   1.000
_cell.length_b   1.000
_cell.length_c   1.000
_cell.angle_alpha   90.00
_cell.angle_beta   90.00
_cell.angle_gamma   90.00
#
_symmetry.space_group_name_H-M   'P 1'
#
loop_
_entity.id
_entity.type
_entity.pdbx_description
1 polymer ?
#
loop_
_entity_poly.entity_id
_entity_poly.type
_entity_poly.pdbx_seq_one_letter_code
_entity_poly.pdbx_strand_id
1 'polypeptide(L)'
;MLKWILGILIVIGVGGAAAWWWMNRPLVIRHPSFGMDCTQLVSESNLNRQIDCVRVWYGTNRTLDMGDATLTADTTDVFEGTGENSGELRLGRADVWLPKLIEDGGSRERGETPHVQGQVPRDADRLAEYVFLTRITTSGRETFMATLQDAIYYDGSDAILLFVHGFNVKFDEALVRAAQLSNDLSRDEAYDVGIPVLYSWPSAGEVSIEDYRGDRDRSIDSAPYLEEFLDLITEDLDVDRINIIAHSMGNRVLTKALEDYARDYLVRHERDDLEFRILLVAADVERDVFAAANGMFDNLDANVTIYTSDTDRALFASNVLNQAKRLGDTDTDKPYIRDSQNYETIDATAVTTQLFGIGHNYYSDNPTILWDMMCTIGETQPQDRALEIARYGGLPDGDQYYRVNSSIEPETEACTLHRTAFPAGALPESELEVGGALPEESPPPPSDRGLALPPPSAPPEVEPEPMLEAQSLPIETTFYVIDYESLDLSPYEAVLQQVLQDDGVIEALTISAYNDTAGSDAVNRVQTIRFANLIRDWFIENGVDPAVITTIGYGEEDLAIETADEVAEQLNRRVVIERFSN
;
A
#
# COMPACT_ATOMS: atom_id res chain seq x y z
N MET A 1 -28.49 41.99 -2.30
CA MET A 1 -27.64 41.46 -1.22
C MET A 1 -28.15 40.12 -0.67
N LEU A 2 -29.42 39.98 -0.28
CA LEU A 2 -29.90 38.74 0.36
C LEU A 2 -29.88 37.47 -0.53
N LYS A 3 -30.01 37.60 -1.86
CA LYS A 3 -29.93 36.46 -2.80
C LYS A 3 -28.50 35.96 -3.09
N TRP A 4 -27.48 36.76 -2.80
CA TRP A 4 -26.07 36.40 -3.03
C TRP A 4 -25.45 35.71 -1.80
N ILE A 5 -25.86 36.11 -0.60
CA ILE A 5 -25.40 35.50 0.66
C ILE A 5 -25.98 34.08 0.83
N LEU A 6 -27.22 33.84 0.38
CA LEU A 6 -27.80 32.50 0.41
C LEU A 6 -27.15 31.54 -0.60
N GLY A 7 -26.65 32.05 -1.73
CA GLY A 7 -25.91 31.26 -2.72
C GLY A 7 -24.52 30.85 -2.24
N ILE A 8 -23.83 31.72 -1.50
CA ILE A 8 -22.49 31.46 -0.95
C ILE A 8 -22.57 30.46 0.22
N LEU A 9 -23.59 30.52 1.07
CA LEU A 9 -23.78 29.56 2.17
C LEU A 9 -24.14 28.15 1.66
N ILE A 10 -24.84 28.02 0.53
CA ILE A 10 -25.13 26.72 -0.09
C ILE A 10 -23.86 26.13 -0.75
N VAL A 11 -23.01 26.97 -1.34
CA VAL A 11 -21.74 26.52 -1.96
C VAL A 11 -20.70 26.11 -0.90
N ILE A 12 -20.63 26.80 0.24
CA ILE A 12 -19.73 26.47 1.35
C ILE A 12 -20.21 25.22 2.12
N GLY A 13 -21.52 25.08 2.35
CA GLY A 13 -22.09 23.89 3.02
C GLY A 13 -22.00 22.61 2.18
N VAL A 14 -22.13 22.70 0.85
CA VAL A 14 -21.92 21.55 -0.06
C VAL A 14 -20.43 21.24 -0.23
N GLY A 15 -19.55 22.25 -0.23
CA GLY A 15 -18.10 22.07 -0.32
C GLY A 15 -17.50 21.39 0.92
N GLY A 16 -17.92 21.80 2.13
CA GLY A 16 -17.47 21.20 3.39
C GLY A 16 -17.98 19.77 3.60
N ALA A 17 -19.26 19.50 3.30
CA ALA A 17 -19.80 18.15 3.36
C ALA A 17 -19.22 17.24 2.27
N ALA A 18 -18.94 17.74 1.06
CA ALA A 18 -18.29 16.97 0.00
C ALA A 18 -16.80 16.71 0.27
N ALA A 19 -16.10 17.64 0.92
CA ALA A 19 -14.69 17.49 1.32
C ALA A 19 -14.55 16.52 2.50
N TRP A 20 -15.40 16.64 3.52
CA TRP A 20 -15.48 15.69 4.63
C TRP A 20 -15.91 14.29 4.15
N TRP A 21 -16.90 14.22 3.25
CA TRP A 21 -17.30 12.98 2.58
C TRP A 21 -16.29 12.49 1.54
N TRP A 22 -15.28 13.25 1.13
CA TRP A 22 -14.19 12.76 0.30
C TRP A 22 -13.10 12.15 1.19
N MET A 23 -12.73 12.83 2.27
CA MET A 23 -11.66 12.40 3.19
C MET A 23 -12.05 11.21 4.09
N ASN A 24 -13.33 11.07 4.46
CA ASN A 24 -13.83 10.01 5.35
C ASN A 24 -14.75 8.99 4.66
N ARG A 25 -14.55 8.70 3.36
CA ARG A 25 -15.32 7.60 2.76
C ARG A 25 -14.95 6.28 3.42
N PRO A 26 -15.93 5.42 3.76
CA PRO A 26 -15.59 4.02 3.95
C PRO A 26 -14.86 3.56 2.69
N LEU A 27 -13.68 2.98 2.86
CA LEU A 27 -13.02 2.24 1.79
C LEU A 27 -13.98 1.10 1.45
N VAL A 28 -14.87 1.30 0.48
CA VAL A 28 -15.76 0.22 0.03
C VAL A 28 -14.96 -0.61 -0.95
N ILE A 29 -14.04 -1.39 -0.38
CA ILE A 29 -13.26 -2.37 -1.10
C ILE A 29 -14.15 -3.59 -1.41
N ARG A 30 -15.38 -3.68 -0.89
CA ARG A 30 -16.25 -4.84 -1.13
C ARG A 30 -17.17 -4.60 -2.33
N HIS A 31 -17.19 -5.55 -3.26
CA HIS A 31 -18.11 -5.51 -4.40
C HIS A 31 -19.58 -5.56 -3.93
N PRO A 32 -20.55 -4.93 -4.61
CA PRO A 32 -21.97 -5.01 -4.23
C PRO A 32 -22.52 -6.43 -4.13
N SER A 33 -21.95 -7.35 -4.91
CA SER A 33 -22.23 -8.79 -4.88
C SER A 33 -21.15 -9.57 -4.13
N PHE A 34 -20.64 -9.03 -3.01
CA PHE A 34 -19.62 -9.70 -2.20
C PHE A 34 -20.08 -11.11 -1.76
N GLY A 35 -19.16 -12.08 -1.78
CA GLY A 35 -19.42 -13.50 -1.57
C GLY A 35 -19.45 -14.31 -2.88
N MET A 36 -19.39 -13.65 -4.04
CA MET A 36 -19.38 -14.29 -5.35
C MET A 36 -17.94 -14.47 -5.87
N ASP A 37 -17.66 -15.60 -6.54
CA ASP A 37 -16.39 -15.78 -7.25
C ASP A 37 -16.31 -14.75 -8.38
N CYS A 38 -15.20 -14.00 -8.43
CA CYS A 38 -15.05 -12.89 -9.35
C CYS A 38 -15.14 -13.30 -10.83
N THR A 39 -14.79 -14.54 -11.19
CA THR A 39 -14.92 -15.04 -12.57
C THR A 39 -16.38 -15.07 -13.04
N GLN A 40 -17.32 -15.30 -12.12
CA GLN A 40 -18.75 -15.28 -12.43
C GLN A 40 -19.21 -13.85 -12.75
N LEU A 41 -18.70 -12.87 -12.00
CA LEU A 41 -19.04 -11.46 -12.18
C LEU A 41 -18.45 -10.86 -13.46
N VAL A 42 -17.23 -11.27 -13.85
CA VAL A 42 -16.53 -10.76 -15.04
C VAL A 42 -17.07 -11.38 -16.34
N SER A 43 -17.69 -12.57 -16.26
CA SER A 43 -18.24 -13.29 -17.42
C SER A 43 -19.52 -12.67 -18.00
N GLU A 44 -20.27 -11.92 -17.20
CA GLU A 44 -21.43 -11.15 -17.63
C GLU A 44 -20.96 -9.76 -18.10
N SER A 45 -21.48 -9.24 -19.23
CA SER A 45 -21.39 -7.82 -19.65
C SER A 45 -20.14 -7.22 -20.36
N ASN A 46 -19.39 -7.96 -21.19
CA ASN A 46 -18.21 -7.39 -21.92
C ASN A 46 -17.07 -6.84 -21.03
N LEU A 47 -17.19 -6.96 -19.70
CA LEU A 47 -16.21 -6.46 -18.72
C LEU A 47 -14.93 -7.31 -18.63
N ASN A 48 -14.93 -8.54 -19.15
CA ASN A 48 -13.72 -9.38 -19.26
C ASN A 48 -12.57 -8.72 -20.06
N ARG A 49 -12.88 -7.73 -20.89
CA ARG A 49 -11.86 -6.94 -21.59
C ARG A 49 -11.26 -5.81 -20.75
N GLN A 50 -11.85 -5.48 -19.61
CA GLN A 50 -11.51 -4.31 -18.80
C GLN A 50 -11.08 -4.66 -17.37
N ILE A 51 -11.33 -5.88 -16.91
CA ILE A 51 -11.09 -6.32 -15.54
C ILE A 51 -10.29 -7.61 -15.51
N ASP A 52 -9.32 -7.67 -14.61
CA ASP A 52 -8.62 -8.87 -14.19
C ASP A 52 -9.22 -9.41 -12.89
N CYS A 53 -9.36 -10.73 -12.87
CA CYS A 53 -9.79 -11.47 -11.69
C CYS A 53 -8.57 -12.08 -11.00
N VAL A 54 -7.98 -11.34 -10.07
CA VAL A 54 -6.73 -11.75 -9.41
C VAL A 54 -7.07 -12.50 -8.13
N ARG A 55 -6.69 -13.77 -8.06
CA ARG A 55 -6.86 -14.60 -6.86
C ARG A 55 -5.61 -14.52 -6.03
N VAL A 56 -5.73 -14.09 -4.78
CA VAL A 56 -4.62 -13.99 -3.82
C VAL A 56 -4.80 -15.04 -2.75
N TRP A 57 -3.85 -15.97 -2.65
CA TRP A 57 -3.78 -16.90 -1.53
C TRP A 57 -3.15 -16.19 -0.34
N TYR A 58 -3.61 -16.46 0.88
CA TYR A 58 -3.02 -15.80 2.04
C TYR A 58 -2.79 -16.75 3.22
N GLY A 59 -1.72 -16.46 3.94
CA GLY A 59 -1.49 -16.87 5.33
C GLY A 59 -1.64 -15.67 6.25
N THR A 60 -2.26 -15.85 7.41
CA THR A 60 -2.42 -14.77 8.38
C THR A 60 -2.54 -15.28 9.81
N ASN A 61 -1.93 -14.57 10.75
CA ASN A 61 -2.20 -14.75 12.18
C ASN A 61 -3.18 -13.70 12.73
N ARG A 62 -3.97 -13.07 11.86
CA ARG A 62 -5.06 -12.17 12.28
C ARG A 62 -6.27 -12.98 12.76
N THR A 63 -7.00 -12.44 13.73
CA THR A 63 -8.36 -12.91 14.02
C THR A 63 -9.27 -12.58 12.85
N LEU A 64 -9.91 -13.61 12.29
CA LEU A 64 -10.86 -13.49 11.18
C LEU A 64 -12.30 -13.58 11.69
N ASP A 65 -13.13 -12.62 11.29
CA ASP A 65 -14.58 -12.65 11.45
C ASP A 65 -15.22 -13.36 10.25
N MET A 66 -15.91 -14.46 10.53
CA MET A 66 -16.56 -15.33 9.54
C MET A 66 -18.09 -15.13 9.48
N GLY A 67 -18.65 -14.23 10.31
CA GLY A 67 -20.10 -14.01 10.40
C GLY A 67 -20.91 -15.29 10.65
N ASP A 68 -22.18 -15.28 10.24
CA ASP A 68 -23.10 -16.44 10.32
C ASP A 68 -23.04 -17.35 9.06
N ALA A 69 -21.98 -17.25 8.24
CA ALA A 69 -21.95 -17.79 6.90
C ALA A 69 -21.95 -19.33 6.82
N THR A 70 -22.67 -19.84 5.82
CA THR A 70 -22.84 -21.27 5.53
C THR A 70 -21.59 -21.92 4.95
N LEU A 71 -21.19 -23.03 5.55
CA LEU A 71 -20.17 -23.97 5.05
C LEU A 71 -20.51 -24.42 3.63
N THR A 72 -19.66 -24.09 2.66
CA THR A 72 -19.33 -25.09 1.63
C THR A 72 -18.35 -26.07 2.27
N ALA A 73 -18.40 -27.36 1.92
CA ALA A 73 -17.88 -28.44 2.77
C ALA A 73 -16.46 -28.24 3.36
N ASP A 74 -15.59 -27.45 2.72
CA ASP A 74 -14.20 -27.24 3.12
C ASP A 74 -13.74 -25.76 3.18
N THR A 75 -14.62 -24.77 2.97
CA THR A 75 -14.28 -23.33 3.00
C THR A 75 -15.35 -22.49 3.70
N THR A 76 -14.93 -21.42 4.38
CA THR A 76 -15.81 -20.48 5.10
C THR A 76 -15.55 -19.06 4.62
N ASP A 77 -16.60 -18.28 4.36
CA ASP A 77 -16.46 -16.87 3.96
C ASP A 77 -15.93 -16.03 5.13
N VAL A 78 -15.12 -15.02 4.81
CA VAL A 78 -14.51 -14.10 5.76
C VAL A 78 -15.01 -12.68 5.47
N PHE A 79 -15.60 -12.06 6.48
CA PHE A 79 -16.09 -10.69 6.40
C PHE A 79 -15.00 -9.69 6.75
N GLU A 80 -14.19 -9.98 7.77
CA GLU A 80 -13.15 -9.05 8.24
C GLU A 80 -11.93 -9.80 8.76
N GLY A 81 -10.73 -9.26 8.48
CA GLY A 81 -9.50 -9.63 9.18
C GLY A 81 -9.07 -8.48 10.09
N THR A 82 -9.11 -8.71 11.39
CA THR A 82 -8.91 -7.66 12.40
C THR A 82 -7.42 -7.33 12.63
N GLY A 83 -7.15 -6.29 13.41
CA GLY A 83 -5.82 -5.97 13.94
C GLY A 83 -5.39 -6.84 15.13
N GLU A 84 -6.16 -7.88 15.49
CA GLU A 84 -5.85 -8.75 16.63
C GLU A 84 -5.13 -10.03 16.18
N ASN A 85 -4.22 -10.54 17.01
CA ASN A 85 -3.56 -11.81 16.77
C ASN A 85 -4.46 -12.98 17.21
N SER A 86 -4.72 -13.93 16.32
CA SER A 86 -5.53 -15.13 16.59
C SER A 86 -4.79 -16.16 17.47
N GLY A 87 -3.46 -16.11 17.49
CA GLY A 87 -2.61 -17.12 18.11
C GLY A 87 -2.40 -18.39 17.26
N GLU A 88 -2.83 -18.39 15.99
CA GLU A 88 -2.70 -19.52 15.06
C GLU A 88 -2.54 -19.03 13.62
N LEU A 89 -1.84 -19.80 12.77
CA LEU A 89 -1.81 -19.54 11.33
C LEU A 89 -3.15 -19.94 10.70
N ARG A 90 -3.80 -18.99 10.03
CA ARG A 90 -4.99 -19.20 9.22
C ARG A 90 -4.66 -19.06 7.74
N LEU A 91 -5.28 -19.91 6.94
CA LEU A 91 -5.06 -19.99 5.50
C LEU A 91 -6.35 -19.67 4.76
N GLY A 92 -6.22 -19.12 3.55
CA GLY A 92 -7.38 -18.80 2.75
C GLY A 92 -7.06 -18.19 1.39
N ARG A 93 -8.11 -17.70 0.73
CA ARG A 93 -8.03 -17.06 -0.58
C ARG A 93 -8.94 -15.85 -0.61
N ALA A 94 -8.50 -14.79 -1.28
CA ALA A 94 -9.34 -13.67 -1.67
C ALA A 94 -9.39 -13.52 -3.20
N ASP A 95 -10.53 -13.06 -3.69
CA ASP A 95 -10.76 -12.79 -5.11
C ASP A 95 -10.86 -11.27 -5.30
N VAL A 96 -9.89 -10.71 -6.01
CA VAL A 96 -9.77 -9.27 -6.28
C VAL A 96 -10.17 -8.98 -7.72
N TRP A 97 -11.20 -8.15 -7.86
CA TRP A 97 -11.59 -7.47 -9.08
C TRP A 97 -10.70 -6.25 -9.25
N LEU A 98 -9.82 -6.29 -10.25
CA LEU A 98 -8.82 -5.27 -10.52
C LEU A 98 -9.00 -4.72 -11.93
N PRO A 99 -9.19 -3.41 -12.13
CA PRO A 99 -9.16 -2.82 -13.46
C PRO A 99 -7.87 -3.15 -14.20
N LYS A 100 -7.99 -3.53 -15.47
CA LYS A 100 -6.84 -3.71 -16.35
C LYS A 100 -6.12 -2.39 -16.54
N LEU A 101 -4.83 -2.48 -16.85
CA LEU A 101 -4.05 -1.32 -17.25
C LEU A 101 -4.59 -0.74 -18.56
N ILE A 102 -4.42 0.57 -18.77
CA ILE A 102 -4.84 1.26 -20.00
C ILE A 102 -4.25 0.59 -21.25
N GLU A 103 -2.99 0.16 -21.18
CA GLU A 103 -2.29 -0.55 -22.25
C GLU A 103 -2.90 -1.93 -22.58
N ASP A 104 -3.56 -2.56 -21.62
CA ASP A 104 -4.22 -3.86 -21.75
C ASP A 104 -5.74 -3.71 -21.99
N GLY A 105 -6.20 -2.50 -22.33
CA GLY A 105 -7.58 -2.17 -22.66
C GLY A 105 -8.48 -1.82 -21.47
N GLY A 106 -7.91 -1.62 -20.28
CA GLY A 106 -8.61 -1.18 -19.08
C GLY A 106 -8.58 0.33 -18.85
N SER A 107 -8.57 0.73 -17.58
CA SER A 107 -8.87 2.11 -17.15
C SER A 107 -7.82 2.74 -16.23
N ARG A 108 -6.82 1.98 -15.75
CA ARG A 108 -5.84 2.47 -14.77
C ARG A 108 -4.42 2.56 -15.32
N GLU A 109 -3.62 3.46 -14.77
CA GLU A 109 -2.18 3.48 -14.97
C GLU A 109 -1.47 2.44 -14.07
N ARG A 110 -0.22 2.11 -14.41
CA ARG A 110 0.60 1.23 -13.58
C ARG A 110 0.92 1.92 -12.26
N GLY A 111 0.80 1.17 -11.16
CA GLY A 111 0.99 1.70 -9.82
C GLY A 111 -0.14 2.59 -9.31
N GLU A 112 -1.10 2.94 -10.17
CA GLU A 112 -2.36 3.52 -9.71
C GLU A 112 -3.16 2.42 -9.00
N THR A 113 -3.52 2.63 -7.73
CA THR A 113 -4.58 1.88 -7.05
C THR A 113 -5.92 2.59 -7.29
N PRO A 114 -6.78 2.13 -8.22
CA PRO A 114 -7.94 2.91 -8.65
C PRO A 114 -8.99 3.06 -7.56
N HIS A 115 -9.44 4.31 -7.38
CA HIS A 115 -10.68 4.72 -6.70
C HIS A 115 -11.12 3.84 -5.52
N VAL A 116 -10.23 3.65 -4.53
CA VAL A 116 -10.56 2.95 -3.27
C VAL A 116 -11.52 3.79 -2.40
N GLN A 117 -11.71 5.07 -2.73
CA GLN A 117 -12.55 6.02 -2.03
C GLN A 117 -13.71 6.46 -2.93
N GLY A 118 -14.92 6.02 -2.61
CA GLY A 118 -16.05 6.23 -3.51
C GLY A 118 -17.39 5.78 -2.93
N GLN A 119 -18.51 6.29 -3.47
CA GLN A 119 -19.75 5.54 -3.45
C GLN A 119 -19.66 4.61 -4.65
N VAL A 120 -19.81 3.30 -4.44
CA VAL A 120 -19.79 2.33 -5.52
C VAL A 120 -20.81 2.76 -6.59
N PRO A 121 -20.40 2.91 -7.86
CA PRO A 121 -21.34 3.30 -8.90
C PRO A 121 -22.52 2.33 -8.96
N ARG A 122 -23.73 2.87 -9.09
CA ARG A 122 -24.93 2.06 -9.37
C ARG A 122 -24.93 1.51 -10.80
N ASP A 123 -24.12 2.10 -11.67
CA ASP A 123 -23.97 1.71 -13.06
C ASP A 123 -22.93 0.59 -13.18
N ALA A 124 -23.35 -0.58 -13.67
CA ALA A 124 -22.51 -1.76 -13.76
C ALA A 124 -21.29 -1.54 -14.66
N ASP A 125 -21.42 -0.75 -15.73
CA ASP A 125 -20.33 -0.46 -16.66
C ASP A 125 -19.21 0.35 -15.97
N ARG A 126 -19.55 1.12 -14.94
CA ARG A 126 -18.61 1.94 -14.18
C ARG A 126 -17.91 1.19 -13.06
N LEU A 127 -18.35 -0.02 -12.72
CA LEU A 127 -17.64 -0.87 -11.75
C LEU A 127 -16.24 -1.26 -12.26
N ALA A 128 -16.01 -1.18 -13.58
CA ALA A 128 -14.70 -1.40 -14.17
C ALA A 128 -13.66 -0.29 -13.90
N GLU A 129 -14.06 0.82 -13.27
CA GLU A 129 -13.18 1.92 -12.85
C GLU A 129 -12.66 1.74 -11.41
N TYR A 130 -13.14 0.71 -10.68
CA TYR A 130 -12.94 0.54 -9.24
C TYR A 130 -12.33 -0.81 -8.92
N VAL A 131 -11.56 -0.86 -7.82
CA VAL A 131 -11.06 -2.11 -7.24
C VAL A 131 -12.03 -2.65 -6.22
N PHE A 132 -12.28 -3.97 -6.28
CA PHE A 132 -13.09 -4.66 -5.28
C PHE A 132 -12.51 -6.01 -4.86
N LEU A 133 -12.56 -6.32 -3.57
CA LEU A 133 -12.69 -7.66 -3.03
C LEU A 133 -14.10 -8.16 -3.33
N THR A 134 -14.18 -9.26 -4.07
CA THR A 134 -15.44 -9.91 -4.45
C THR A 134 -15.76 -11.07 -3.52
N ARG A 135 -14.74 -11.72 -2.96
CA ARG A 135 -14.89 -12.78 -1.97
C ARG A 135 -13.61 -12.94 -1.16
N ILE A 136 -13.74 -13.29 0.11
CA ILE A 136 -12.62 -13.76 0.95
C ILE A 136 -13.10 -15.04 1.63
N THR A 137 -12.25 -16.05 1.66
CA THR A 137 -12.52 -17.33 2.31
C THR A 137 -11.34 -17.75 3.17
N THR A 138 -11.60 -18.53 4.22
CA THR A 138 -10.62 -19.30 4.96
C THR A 138 -10.87 -20.79 4.78
N SER A 139 -9.81 -21.58 4.82
CA SER A 139 -9.84 -23.03 4.59
C SER A 139 -8.76 -23.75 5.40
N GLY A 140 -8.88 -25.07 5.50
CA GLY A 140 -7.84 -25.91 6.09
C GLY A 140 -6.63 -26.09 5.16
N ARG A 141 -5.50 -26.53 5.73
CA ARG A 141 -4.24 -26.78 5.00
C ARG A 141 -4.44 -27.56 3.70
N GLU A 142 -5.12 -28.70 3.74
CA GLU A 142 -5.31 -29.57 2.57
C GLU A 142 -5.99 -28.84 1.40
N THR A 143 -7.09 -28.14 1.68
CA THR A 143 -7.82 -27.36 0.67
C THR A 143 -7.00 -26.18 0.17
N PHE A 144 -6.31 -25.46 1.06
CA PHE A 144 -5.43 -24.36 0.68
C PHE A 144 -4.34 -24.85 -0.29
N MET A 145 -3.57 -25.88 0.09
CA MET A 145 -2.50 -26.43 -0.74
C MET A 145 -3.00 -26.94 -2.08
N ALA A 146 -4.10 -27.69 -2.10
CA ALA A 146 -4.67 -28.20 -3.34
C ALA A 146 -5.06 -27.07 -4.30
N THR A 147 -5.73 -26.02 -3.81
CA THR A 147 -6.15 -24.90 -4.66
C THR A 147 -4.99 -24.03 -5.14
N LEU A 148 -3.94 -23.88 -4.33
CA LEU A 148 -2.74 -23.14 -4.71
C LEU A 148 -1.94 -23.93 -5.75
N GLN A 149 -1.74 -25.24 -5.55
CA GLN A 149 -1.09 -26.12 -6.52
C GLN A 149 -1.85 -26.18 -7.85
N ASP A 150 -3.19 -26.20 -7.81
CA ASP A 150 -4.00 -26.12 -9.02
C ASP A 150 -3.76 -24.80 -9.78
N ALA A 151 -3.65 -23.67 -9.07
CA ALA A 151 -3.37 -22.38 -9.70
C ALA A 151 -2.00 -22.34 -10.37
N ILE A 152 -0.96 -22.81 -9.67
CA ILE A 152 0.41 -22.98 -10.20
C ILE A 152 0.36 -23.78 -11.51
N TYR A 153 -0.31 -24.95 -11.49
CA TYR A 153 -0.41 -25.83 -12.66
C TYR A 153 -1.22 -25.22 -13.83
N TYR A 154 -2.36 -24.59 -13.55
CA TYR A 154 -3.24 -24.06 -14.60
C TYR A 154 -2.75 -22.78 -15.24
N ASP A 155 -2.07 -21.93 -14.47
CA ASP A 155 -1.47 -20.70 -14.99
C ASP A 155 -0.09 -20.96 -15.61
N GLY A 156 0.45 -22.19 -15.46
CA GLY A 156 1.75 -22.60 -16.01
C GLY A 156 2.90 -21.85 -15.36
N SER A 157 2.75 -21.54 -14.07
CA SER A 157 3.74 -20.84 -13.26
C SER A 157 4.63 -21.84 -12.55
N ASP A 158 5.92 -21.52 -12.43
CA ASP A 158 6.91 -22.25 -11.64
C ASP A 158 7.32 -21.42 -10.40
N ALA A 159 6.59 -20.33 -10.10
CA ALA A 159 6.96 -19.38 -9.06
C ALA A 159 5.79 -18.96 -8.16
N ILE A 160 6.14 -18.47 -6.98
CA ILE A 160 5.23 -17.76 -6.07
C ILE A 160 5.72 -16.32 -5.89
N LEU A 161 4.78 -15.37 -5.87
CA LEU A 161 5.03 -14.00 -5.42
C LEU A 161 4.45 -13.79 -4.02
N LEU A 162 5.28 -13.93 -2.99
CA LEU A 162 4.93 -13.68 -1.60
C LEU A 162 5.09 -12.21 -1.25
N PHE A 163 4.00 -11.53 -0.90
CA PHE A 163 4.03 -10.17 -0.36
C PHE A 163 3.87 -10.16 1.17
N VAL A 164 4.71 -9.38 1.85
CA VAL A 164 4.64 -9.12 3.30
C VAL A 164 4.48 -7.61 3.54
N HIS A 165 3.30 -7.20 3.98
CA HIS A 165 2.95 -5.78 4.12
C HIS A 165 3.64 -5.08 5.32
N GLY A 166 3.62 -3.75 5.32
CA GLY A 166 4.18 -2.90 6.38
C GLY A 166 3.27 -2.62 7.58
N PHE A 167 3.65 -1.62 8.37
CA PHE A 167 2.91 -1.12 9.52
C PHE A 167 1.61 -0.41 9.10
N ASN A 168 0.58 -0.47 9.96
CA ASN A 168 -0.67 0.26 9.76
C ASN A 168 -1.40 -0.05 8.44
N VAL A 169 -1.57 -1.34 8.11
CA VAL A 169 -2.24 -1.80 6.89
C VAL A 169 -3.40 -2.72 7.28
N LYS A 170 -4.61 -2.43 6.80
CA LYS A 170 -5.77 -3.32 7.04
C LYS A 170 -5.67 -4.59 6.20
N PHE A 171 -6.35 -5.65 6.63
CA PHE A 171 -6.31 -6.94 5.92
C PHE A 171 -6.77 -6.81 4.45
N ASP A 172 -7.89 -6.10 4.23
CA ASP A 172 -8.45 -5.86 2.90
C ASP A 172 -7.49 -5.08 1.99
N GLU A 173 -6.81 -4.08 2.54
CA GLU A 173 -5.82 -3.26 1.82
C GLU A 173 -4.60 -4.10 1.43
N ALA A 174 -4.12 -4.97 2.33
CA ALA A 174 -3.02 -5.88 2.06
C ALA A 174 -3.34 -6.87 0.93
N LEU A 175 -4.57 -7.39 0.89
CA LEU A 175 -5.05 -8.29 -0.17
C LEU A 175 -5.11 -7.58 -1.53
N VAL A 176 -5.69 -6.38 -1.57
CA VAL A 176 -5.70 -5.55 -2.79
C VAL A 176 -4.29 -5.23 -3.25
N ARG A 177 -3.40 -4.87 -2.32
CA ARG A 177 -2.01 -4.53 -2.65
C ARG A 177 -1.24 -5.73 -3.21
N ALA A 178 -1.43 -6.93 -2.66
CA ALA A 178 -0.84 -8.15 -3.21
C ALA A 178 -1.34 -8.44 -4.64
N ALA A 179 -2.64 -8.30 -4.89
CA ALA A 179 -3.21 -8.46 -6.23
C ALA A 179 -2.66 -7.42 -7.21
N GLN A 180 -2.59 -6.15 -6.79
CA GLN A 180 -2.06 -5.07 -7.60
C GLN A 180 -0.60 -5.32 -7.95
N LEU A 181 0.25 -5.69 -6.99
CA LEU A 181 1.66 -5.98 -7.24
C LEU A 181 1.85 -7.10 -8.25
N SER A 182 1.09 -8.21 -8.13
CA SER A 182 1.18 -9.30 -9.10
C SER A 182 0.83 -8.86 -10.51
N ASN A 183 -0.26 -8.09 -10.69
CA ASN A 183 -0.64 -7.58 -12.00
C ASN A 183 0.35 -6.50 -12.52
N ASP A 184 0.80 -5.60 -11.66
CA ASP A 184 1.75 -4.52 -11.99
C ASP A 184 3.20 -5.00 -12.17
N LEU A 185 3.49 -6.27 -11.92
CA LEU A 185 4.79 -6.89 -12.20
C LEU A 185 4.71 -7.95 -13.32
N SER A 186 3.50 -8.28 -13.78
CA SER A 186 3.27 -9.25 -14.87
C SER A 186 3.13 -8.53 -16.22
N ARG A 187 4.23 -8.29 -16.94
CA ARG A 187 4.21 -7.55 -18.24
C ARG A 187 4.68 -8.33 -19.45
N ASP A 188 5.48 -9.36 -19.26
CA ASP A 188 6.10 -10.08 -20.35
C ASP A 188 5.90 -11.57 -20.12
N GLU A 189 5.32 -12.26 -21.12
CA GLU A 189 5.16 -13.71 -21.10
C GLU A 189 6.51 -14.43 -20.92
N ALA A 190 7.64 -13.74 -21.11
CA ALA A 190 8.98 -14.26 -20.88
C ALA A 190 9.36 -14.39 -19.40
N TYR A 191 8.68 -13.72 -18.46
CA TYR A 191 9.04 -13.74 -17.03
C TYR A 191 7.84 -14.08 -16.16
N ASP A 192 7.95 -15.23 -15.49
CA ASP A 192 6.99 -15.65 -14.48
C ASP A 192 7.29 -14.95 -13.13
N VAL A 193 6.43 -14.00 -12.77
CA VAL A 193 6.49 -13.33 -11.45
C VAL A 193 6.00 -14.25 -10.33
N GLY A 194 5.17 -15.24 -10.65
CA GLY A 194 4.60 -16.19 -9.72
C GLY A 194 3.16 -15.91 -9.28
N ILE A 195 2.51 -16.96 -8.78
CA ILE A 195 1.15 -16.88 -8.22
C ILE A 195 1.15 -15.97 -6.98
N PRO A 196 0.25 -14.96 -6.88
CA PRO A 196 0.22 -14.03 -5.77
C PRO A 196 -0.18 -14.70 -4.45
N VAL A 197 0.71 -14.57 -3.49
CA VAL A 197 0.53 -15.01 -2.11
C VAL A 197 0.76 -13.83 -1.17
N LEU A 198 -0.08 -13.67 -0.16
CA LEU A 198 0.05 -12.65 0.88
C LEU A 198 0.35 -13.33 2.22
N TYR A 199 1.32 -12.80 2.97
CA TYR A 199 1.32 -12.96 4.41
C TYR A 199 0.85 -11.67 5.09
N SER A 200 -0.26 -11.77 5.83
CA SER A 200 -0.81 -10.64 6.58
C SER A 200 -0.68 -10.83 8.08
N TRP A 201 0.05 -9.92 8.72
CA TRP A 201 0.23 -9.87 10.17
C TRP A 201 -0.65 -8.78 10.79
N PRO A 202 -1.07 -8.88 12.06
CA PRO A 202 -2.01 -7.96 12.72
C PRO A 202 -1.41 -6.57 12.98
N SER A 203 -1.24 -5.77 11.92
CA SER A 203 -0.94 -4.35 12.03
C SER A 203 -2.25 -3.57 12.26
N ALA A 204 -2.24 -2.64 13.21
CA ALA A 204 -3.44 -2.15 13.88
C ALA A 204 -4.36 -1.26 13.02
N GLY A 205 -3.90 -0.75 11.87
CA GLY A 205 -4.71 0.16 11.06
C GLY A 205 -5.00 1.53 11.73
N GLU A 206 -4.23 1.88 12.78
CA GLU A 206 -4.34 3.13 13.55
C GLU A 206 -2.98 3.84 13.72
N VAL A 207 -3.00 5.19 13.79
CA VAL A 207 -1.83 6.08 13.55
C VAL A 207 -1.22 6.66 14.85
N SER A 208 -1.36 6.02 16.01
CA SER A 208 -0.73 6.52 17.25
C SER A 208 0.70 6.01 17.48
N ILE A 209 1.50 6.76 18.26
CA ILE A 209 2.87 6.36 18.65
C ILE A 209 2.85 5.13 19.58
N GLU A 210 1.77 4.93 20.33
CA GLU A 210 1.57 3.74 21.16
C GLU A 210 1.27 2.51 20.29
N ASP A 211 0.51 2.68 19.20
CA ASP A 211 0.28 1.63 18.20
C ASP A 211 1.54 1.23 17.47
N TYR A 212 2.45 2.18 17.17
CA TYR A 212 3.76 1.85 16.60
C TYR A 212 4.60 0.96 17.53
N ARG A 213 4.55 1.19 18.86
CA ARG A 213 5.23 0.31 19.83
C ARG A 213 4.52 -1.04 19.95
N GLY A 214 3.18 -1.04 19.96
CA GLY A 214 2.38 -2.26 19.97
C GLY A 214 2.64 -3.14 18.74
N ASP A 215 2.61 -2.55 17.55
CA ASP A 215 2.88 -3.25 16.28
C ASP A 215 4.35 -3.68 16.16
N ARG A 216 5.30 -2.95 16.73
CA ARG A 216 6.70 -3.42 16.80
C ARG A 216 6.79 -4.75 17.55
N ASP A 217 6.11 -4.88 18.68
CA ASP A 217 6.13 -6.11 19.47
C ASP A 217 5.31 -7.21 18.76
N ARG A 218 4.13 -6.88 18.17
CA ARG A 218 3.33 -7.82 17.34
C ARG A 218 4.06 -8.32 16.09
N SER A 219 4.90 -7.49 15.46
CA SER A 219 5.67 -7.86 14.26
C SER A 219 6.65 -9.00 14.57
N ILE A 220 7.27 -8.97 15.74
CA ILE A 220 8.16 -10.05 16.20
C ILE A 220 7.33 -11.28 16.56
N ASP A 221 6.20 -11.10 17.24
CA ASP A 221 5.29 -12.20 17.60
C ASP A 221 4.63 -12.87 16.37
N SER A 222 4.65 -12.22 15.21
CA SER A 222 4.10 -12.74 13.96
C SER A 222 5.10 -13.58 13.17
N ALA A 223 6.39 -13.54 13.51
CA ALA A 223 7.43 -14.25 12.78
C ALA A 223 7.27 -15.80 12.79
N PRO A 224 6.89 -16.46 13.91
CA PRO A 224 6.71 -17.92 13.92
C PRO A 224 5.61 -18.40 12.97
N TYR A 225 4.54 -17.62 12.77
CA TYR A 225 3.48 -18.00 11.84
C TYR A 225 3.87 -17.75 10.38
N LEU A 226 4.75 -16.78 10.11
CA LEU A 226 5.37 -16.63 8.79
C LEU A 226 6.36 -17.76 8.51
N GLU A 227 7.14 -18.19 9.50
CA GLU A 227 7.99 -19.39 9.37
C GLU A 227 7.14 -20.62 9.03
N GLU A 228 6.06 -20.87 9.80
CA GLU A 228 5.13 -21.96 9.52
C GLU A 228 4.53 -21.84 8.11
N PHE A 229 4.17 -20.64 7.68
CA PHE A 229 3.63 -20.41 6.34
C PHE A 229 4.67 -20.65 5.24
N LEU A 230 5.94 -20.26 5.45
CA LEU A 230 7.04 -20.54 4.55
C LEU A 230 7.31 -22.04 4.45
N ASP A 231 7.35 -22.76 5.57
CA ASP A 231 7.46 -24.23 5.59
C ASP A 231 6.33 -24.85 4.74
N LEU A 232 5.09 -24.42 4.92
CA LEU A 232 3.94 -24.93 4.16
C LEU A 232 4.06 -24.73 2.64
N ILE A 233 4.47 -23.54 2.17
CA ILE A 233 4.52 -23.25 0.73
C ILE A 233 5.81 -23.75 0.06
N THR A 234 6.83 -24.13 0.83
CA THR A 234 8.12 -24.60 0.30
C THR A 234 8.23 -26.13 0.26
N GLU A 235 7.56 -26.83 1.19
CA GLU A 235 7.56 -28.30 1.29
C GLU A 235 6.70 -28.99 0.22
N ASP A 236 5.47 -28.50 0.03
CA ASP A 236 4.40 -29.26 -0.61
C ASP A 236 3.99 -28.72 -1.99
N LEU A 237 4.60 -27.62 -2.47
CA LEU A 237 4.32 -27.02 -3.77
C LEU A 237 5.40 -27.33 -4.80
N ASP A 238 4.95 -27.66 -6.01
CA ASP A 238 5.79 -27.87 -7.19
C ASP A 238 6.12 -26.52 -7.85
N VAL A 239 7.01 -25.76 -7.22
CA VAL A 239 7.52 -24.46 -7.71
C VAL A 239 9.03 -24.42 -7.61
N ASP A 240 9.71 -23.85 -8.59
CA ASP A 240 11.17 -23.71 -8.61
C ASP A 240 11.63 -22.42 -7.93
N ARG A 241 10.73 -21.44 -7.73
CA ARG A 241 11.09 -20.11 -7.23
C ARG A 241 10.09 -19.51 -6.25
N ILE A 242 10.59 -18.81 -5.25
CA ILE A 242 9.80 -17.91 -4.41
C ILE A 242 10.38 -16.49 -4.51
N ASN A 243 9.58 -15.60 -5.10
CA ASN A 243 9.80 -14.16 -5.11
C ASN A 243 9.13 -13.56 -3.86
N ILE A 244 9.89 -12.93 -2.98
CA ILE A 244 9.40 -12.30 -1.75
C ILE A 244 9.57 -10.80 -1.84
N ILE A 245 8.49 -10.04 -1.69
CA ILE A 245 8.52 -8.59 -1.52
C ILE A 245 8.08 -8.27 -0.09
N ALA A 246 8.98 -7.68 0.70
CA ALA A 246 8.65 -7.21 2.04
C ALA A 246 8.78 -5.69 2.15
N HIS A 247 7.75 -5.05 2.70
CA HIS A 247 7.70 -3.60 2.83
C HIS A 247 7.84 -3.15 4.29
N SER A 248 8.63 -2.11 4.53
CA SER A 248 8.66 -1.40 5.82
C SER A 248 8.88 -2.34 7.01
N MET A 249 8.00 -2.30 8.01
CA MET A 249 8.03 -3.15 9.20
C MET A 249 7.81 -4.65 8.90
N GLY A 250 7.23 -5.00 7.75
CA GLY A 250 7.12 -6.38 7.28
C GLY A 250 8.48 -7.05 7.08
N ASN A 251 9.53 -6.27 6.78
CA ASN A 251 10.91 -6.77 6.72
C ASN A 251 11.41 -7.28 8.06
N ARG A 252 10.90 -6.78 9.21
CA ARG A 252 11.24 -7.32 10.53
C ARG A 252 10.64 -8.69 10.73
N VAL A 253 9.38 -8.86 10.33
CA VAL A 253 8.66 -10.15 10.37
C VAL A 253 9.40 -11.17 9.51
N LEU A 254 9.69 -10.80 8.26
CA LEU A 254 10.41 -11.66 7.31
C LEU A 254 11.82 -12.01 7.79
N THR A 255 12.61 -11.00 8.20
CA THR A 255 13.99 -11.24 8.68
C THR A 255 13.98 -12.16 9.90
N LYS A 256 13.01 -12.03 10.80
CA LYS A 256 12.94 -12.93 11.96
C LYS A 256 12.49 -14.34 11.57
N ALA A 257 11.47 -14.47 10.71
CA ALA A 257 10.98 -15.78 10.24
C ALA A 257 12.05 -16.55 9.47
N LEU A 258 12.79 -15.86 8.58
CA LEU A 258 13.87 -16.47 7.80
C LEU A 258 15.08 -16.88 8.67
N GLU A 259 15.31 -16.25 9.82
CA GLU A 259 16.39 -16.64 10.75
C GLU A 259 16.16 -18.04 11.32
N ASP A 260 14.90 -18.33 11.65
CA ASP A 260 14.49 -19.59 12.23
C ASP A 260 14.30 -20.64 11.12
N TYR A 261 13.66 -20.26 10.01
CA TYR A 261 13.50 -21.08 8.81
C TYR A 261 14.83 -21.55 8.22
N ALA A 262 15.76 -20.64 7.89
CA ALA A 262 17.01 -20.99 7.19
C ALA A 262 17.97 -21.86 8.02
N ARG A 263 17.90 -21.76 9.34
CA ARG A 263 18.70 -22.61 10.25
C ARG A 263 18.36 -24.09 10.07
N ASP A 264 17.08 -24.35 9.82
CA ASP A 264 16.56 -25.69 9.79
C ASP A 264 16.23 -26.15 8.36
N TYR A 265 16.15 -25.23 7.39
CA TYR A 265 15.81 -25.48 6.00
C TYR A 265 16.64 -26.62 5.39
N LEU A 266 17.97 -26.50 5.38
CA LEU A 266 18.89 -27.52 4.83
C LEU A 266 18.91 -28.84 5.62
N VAL A 267 18.39 -28.85 6.85
CA VAL A 267 18.32 -30.05 7.70
C VAL A 267 16.99 -30.77 7.54
N ARG A 268 15.91 -30.02 7.33
CA ARG A 268 14.53 -30.52 7.19
C ARG A 268 14.17 -30.86 5.74
N HIS A 269 14.77 -30.20 4.76
CA HIS A 269 14.38 -30.28 3.35
C HIS A 269 15.47 -30.92 2.50
N GLU A 270 15.08 -31.88 1.65
CA GLU A 270 15.96 -32.55 0.68
C GLU A 270 16.08 -31.78 -0.65
N ARG A 271 15.49 -30.58 -0.73
CA ARG A 271 15.31 -29.78 -1.94
C ARG A 271 16.34 -28.65 -1.99
N ASP A 272 17.38 -28.82 -2.81
CA ASP A 272 18.48 -27.86 -2.97
C ASP A 272 18.35 -26.95 -4.20
N ASP A 273 17.21 -27.04 -4.89
CA ASP A 273 16.91 -26.38 -6.16
C ASP A 273 15.85 -25.26 -6.06
N LEU A 274 15.27 -25.02 -4.87
CA LEU A 274 14.36 -23.89 -4.66
C LEU A 274 15.11 -22.56 -4.62
N GLU A 275 14.79 -21.67 -5.55
CA GLU A 275 15.38 -20.36 -5.63
C GLU A 275 14.61 -19.32 -4.80
N PHE A 276 15.32 -18.56 -3.97
CA PHE A 276 14.75 -17.43 -3.23
C PHE A 276 15.20 -16.09 -3.84
N ARG A 277 14.25 -15.26 -4.27
CA ARG A 277 14.49 -13.87 -4.67
C ARG A 277 13.78 -12.94 -3.69
N ILE A 278 14.51 -12.08 -2.99
CA ILE A 278 13.99 -11.30 -1.87
C ILE A 278 14.24 -9.82 -2.10
N LEU A 279 13.16 -9.07 -2.26
CA LEU A 279 13.15 -7.63 -2.42
C LEU A 279 12.75 -6.99 -1.08
N LEU A 280 13.73 -6.38 -0.41
CA LEU A 280 13.55 -5.67 0.84
C LEU A 280 13.32 -4.19 0.53
N VAL A 281 12.08 -3.72 0.65
CA VAL A 281 11.71 -2.37 0.24
C VAL A 281 11.39 -1.49 1.43
N ALA A 282 12.01 -0.31 1.49
CA ALA A 282 11.80 0.67 2.56
C ALA A 282 11.99 0.07 3.97
N ALA A 283 12.92 -0.89 4.11
CA ALA A 283 12.97 -1.79 5.26
C ALA A 283 13.22 -1.08 6.60
N ASP A 284 12.29 -1.25 7.57
CA ASP A 284 12.41 -0.78 8.96
C ASP A 284 13.14 -1.81 9.84
N VAL A 285 14.33 -2.20 9.40
CA VAL A 285 15.25 -3.09 10.12
C VAL A 285 16.53 -2.33 10.40
N GLU A 286 17.10 -2.46 11.60
CA GLU A 286 18.38 -1.84 11.92
C GLU A 286 19.50 -2.53 11.11
N ARG A 287 20.39 -1.75 10.49
CA ARG A 287 21.45 -2.29 9.60
C ARG A 287 22.33 -3.31 10.33
N ASP A 288 22.66 -3.05 11.60
CA ASP A 288 23.49 -3.95 12.40
C ASP A 288 22.77 -5.27 12.74
N VAL A 289 21.45 -5.21 12.96
CA VAL A 289 20.62 -6.41 13.19
C VAL A 289 20.56 -7.25 11.92
N PHE A 290 20.30 -6.62 10.78
CA PHE A 290 20.31 -7.31 9.48
C PHE A 290 21.69 -7.90 9.16
N ALA A 291 22.76 -7.13 9.41
CA ALA A 291 24.14 -7.58 9.17
C ALA A 291 24.55 -8.76 10.07
N ALA A 292 24.00 -8.85 11.29
CA ALA A 292 24.23 -9.99 12.17
C ALA A 292 23.43 -11.24 11.76
N ALA A 293 22.24 -11.04 11.17
CA ALA A 293 21.36 -12.10 10.72
C ALA A 293 21.70 -12.62 9.31
N ASN A 294 22.46 -11.87 8.51
CA ASN A 294 22.61 -12.14 7.07
C ASN A 294 23.11 -13.53 6.66
N GLY A 295 23.87 -14.22 7.52
CA GLY A 295 24.32 -15.59 7.28
C GLY A 295 23.17 -16.58 7.03
N MET A 296 21.94 -16.22 7.43
CA MET A 296 20.73 -17.00 7.14
C MET A 296 20.31 -16.91 5.66
N PHE A 297 20.43 -15.74 5.03
CA PHE A 297 20.11 -15.56 3.60
C PHE A 297 21.17 -16.23 2.73
N ASP A 298 22.44 -16.17 3.18
CA ASP A 298 23.53 -16.92 2.54
C ASP A 298 23.27 -18.44 2.60
N ASN A 299 22.69 -18.96 3.70
CA ASN A 299 22.33 -20.38 3.83
C ASN A 299 21.20 -20.80 2.88
N LEU A 300 20.34 -19.86 2.48
CA LEU A 300 19.28 -20.08 1.49
C LEU A 300 19.77 -19.86 0.05
N ASP A 301 21.02 -19.44 -0.14
CA ASP A 301 21.56 -18.95 -1.42
C ASP A 301 20.63 -17.90 -2.08
N ALA A 302 20.01 -17.05 -1.26
CA ALA A 302 18.99 -16.12 -1.73
C ALA A 302 19.59 -14.94 -2.49
N ASN A 303 18.95 -14.55 -3.59
CA ASN A 303 19.18 -13.29 -4.30
C ASN A 303 18.45 -12.15 -3.57
N VAL A 304 19.17 -11.22 -2.96
CA VAL A 304 18.62 -10.16 -2.11
C VAL A 304 18.85 -8.78 -2.74
N THR A 305 17.76 -8.05 -2.99
CA THR A 305 17.80 -6.67 -3.47
C THR A 305 17.19 -5.73 -2.44
N ILE A 306 17.95 -4.70 -2.06
CA ILE A 306 17.56 -3.72 -1.03
C ILE A 306 17.22 -2.40 -1.71
N TYR A 307 15.95 -2.01 -1.65
CA TYR A 307 15.50 -0.69 -2.09
C TYR A 307 15.49 0.28 -0.92
N THR A 308 16.23 1.37 -1.08
CA THR A 308 16.47 2.39 -0.05
C THR A 308 16.16 3.79 -0.59
N SER A 309 15.77 4.73 0.28
CA SER A 309 15.52 6.12 -0.10
C SER A 309 15.72 7.10 1.06
N ASP A 310 16.34 8.26 0.79
CA ASP A 310 16.48 9.36 1.76
C ASP A 310 15.19 10.17 1.95
N THR A 311 14.25 10.12 1.01
CA THR A 311 12.97 10.85 1.10
C THR A 311 11.84 10.00 1.69
N ASP A 312 12.14 8.76 2.06
CA ASP A 312 11.22 7.89 2.77
C ASP A 312 11.09 8.29 4.25
N ARG A 313 10.14 9.20 4.50
CA ARG A 313 9.88 9.79 5.83
C ARG A 313 9.23 8.82 6.83
N ALA A 314 8.88 7.58 6.45
CA ALA A 314 8.33 6.60 7.40
C ALA A 314 9.40 5.97 8.32
N LEU A 315 10.69 6.17 8.02
CA LEU A 315 11.78 5.81 8.94
C LEU A 315 12.00 6.89 10.02
N PHE A 316 11.27 8.01 9.98
CA PHE A 316 11.41 9.09 10.97
C PHE A 316 10.71 8.77 12.31
N ALA A 317 9.65 7.94 12.31
CA ALA A 317 9.03 7.47 13.56
C ALA A 317 9.98 6.56 14.37
N SER A 318 10.88 5.83 13.68
CA SER A 318 11.88 4.96 14.30
C SER A 318 13.16 5.71 14.73
N ASN A 319 13.57 6.74 13.97
CA ASN A 319 14.74 7.58 14.26
C ASN A 319 14.58 8.50 15.49
N VAL A 320 13.36 8.79 15.93
CA VAL A 320 13.12 9.57 17.17
C VAL A 320 13.32 8.72 18.44
N LEU A 321 13.27 7.38 18.35
CA LEU A 321 13.38 6.47 19.49
C LEU A 321 14.68 5.67 19.55
N ASN A 322 15.27 5.29 18.41
CA ASN A 322 16.52 4.52 18.36
C ASN A 322 17.54 5.24 17.46
N GLN A 323 18.72 5.55 18.01
CA GLN A 323 19.85 6.20 17.31
C GLN A 323 20.54 5.29 16.26
N ALA A 324 19.83 4.32 15.68
CA ALA A 324 20.39 3.27 14.82
C ALA A 324 19.97 3.47 13.36
N LYS A 325 20.91 3.24 12.43
CA LYS A 325 20.67 3.38 10.99
C LYS A 325 19.76 2.25 10.48
N ARG A 326 18.79 2.62 9.64
CA ARG A 326 17.82 1.69 9.04
C ARG A 326 18.29 1.16 7.69
N LEU A 327 17.81 -0.03 7.34
CA LEU A 327 18.18 -0.71 6.09
C LEU A 327 17.60 0.00 4.85
N GLY A 328 16.37 0.53 4.96
CA GLY A 328 15.71 1.29 3.88
C GLY A 328 16.10 2.77 3.75
N ASP A 329 17.04 3.26 4.56
CA ASP A 329 17.54 4.65 4.53
C ASP A 329 18.91 4.68 3.85
N THR A 330 19.23 5.70 3.04
CA THR A 330 20.57 5.82 2.45
C THR A 330 21.55 6.52 3.40
N ASP A 331 21.12 7.16 4.49
CA ASP A 331 21.99 7.95 5.38
C ASP A 331 22.82 8.98 4.61
N THR A 332 22.17 9.70 3.69
CA THR A 332 22.83 10.67 2.80
C THR A 332 23.97 10.00 2.04
N ASP A 333 23.64 9.24 0.99
CA ASP A 333 24.56 8.55 0.06
C ASP A 333 25.45 7.41 0.63
N LYS A 334 25.13 6.93 1.84
CA LYS A 334 25.81 5.87 2.56
C LYS A 334 24.88 4.69 2.88
N PRO A 335 24.22 4.09 1.88
CA PRO A 335 23.29 3.00 2.13
C PRO A 335 24.01 1.78 2.73
N TYR A 336 23.24 0.83 3.25
CA TYR A 336 23.83 -0.48 3.57
C TYR A 336 24.27 -1.14 2.27
N ILE A 337 25.51 -1.59 2.20
CA ILE A 337 26.06 -2.33 1.05
C ILE A 337 26.70 -3.60 1.59
N ARG A 338 26.50 -4.70 0.87
CA ARG A 338 27.17 -5.97 1.14
C ARG A 338 27.91 -6.42 -0.11
N ASP A 339 29.21 -6.64 0.03
CA ASP A 339 30.07 -7.14 -1.04
C ASP A 339 29.88 -8.66 -1.22
N SER A 340 28.78 -9.05 -1.86
CA SER A 340 28.44 -10.43 -2.22
C SER A 340 27.68 -10.43 -3.56
N GLN A 341 27.85 -11.48 -4.36
CA GLN A 341 27.26 -11.56 -5.71
C GLN A 341 25.73 -11.58 -5.68
N ASN A 342 25.14 -12.12 -4.61
CA ASN A 342 23.68 -12.25 -4.48
C ASN A 342 23.04 -11.03 -3.78
N TYR A 343 23.78 -9.92 -3.61
CA TYR A 343 23.29 -8.73 -2.93
C TYR A 343 23.37 -7.49 -3.81
N GLU A 344 22.22 -6.84 -3.97
CA GLU A 344 22.12 -5.56 -4.67
C GLU A 344 21.51 -4.50 -3.75
N THR A 345 21.96 -3.25 -3.91
CA THR A 345 21.41 -2.10 -3.20
C THR A 345 21.07 -1.02 -4.21
N ILE A 346 19.80 -0.62 -4.20
CA ILE A 346 19.19 0.29 -5.16
C ILE A 346 18.64 1.50 -4.41
N ASP A 347 19.24 2.65 -4.67
CA ASP A 347 18.82 3.95 -4.16
C ASP A 347 17.71 4.54 -5.04
N ALA A 348 16.49 4.55 -4.50
CA ALA A 348 15.28 5.05 -5.11
C ALA A 348 15.06 6.57 -4.88
N THR A 349 15.95 7.25 -4.16
CA THR A 349 15.80 8.66 -3.74
C THR A 349 15.41 9.60 -4.89
N ALA A 350 15.93 9.36 -6.09
CA ALA A 350 15.70 10.21 -7.26
C ALA A 350 14.25 10.23 -7.77
N VAL A 351 13.49 9.15 -7.52
CA VAL A 351 12.10 9.00 -8.01
C VAL A 351 11.06 9.06 -6.89
N THR A 352 11.51 9.03 -5.63
CA THR A 352 10.67 9.22 -4.45
C THR A 352 10.47 10.72 -4.20
N THR A 353 9.51 11.34 -4.89
CA THR A 353 9.20 12.77 -4.70
C THR A 353 8.47 13.03 -3.38
N GLN A 354 8.71 14.20 -2.76
CA GLN A 354 8.06 14.65 -1.52
C GLN A 354 6.63 15.20 -1.74
N LEU A 355 6.17 15.28 -2.99
CA LEU A 355 4.86 15.82 -3.36
C LEU A 355 3.77 14.79 -3.06
N PHE A 356 2.73 15.22 -2.34
CA PHE A 356 1.50 14.46 -2.06
C PHE A 356 1.59 13.27 -1.09
N GLY A 357 2.60 13.20 -0.22
CA GLY A 357 2.57 12.30 0.96
C GLY A 357 2.99 10.83 0.75
N ILE A 358 3.66 10.49 -0.36
CA ILE A 358 3.88 9.10 -0.79
C ILE A 358 5.38 8.80 -1.03
N GLY A 359 6.24 9.18 -0.08
CA GLY A 359 7.66 8.79 -0.11
C GLY A 359 7.93 7.35 0.32
N HIS A 360 6.92 6.65 0.89
CA HIS A 360 7.05 5.30 1.49
C HIS A 360 6.33 4.19 0.72
N ASN A 361 5.34 4.52 -0.13
CA ASN A 361 4.62 3.56 -0.97
C ASN A 361 5.15 3.54 -2.41
N TYR A 362 6.34 4.08 -2.66
CA TYR A 362 6.94 4.15 -3.99
C TYR A 362 7.12 2.77 -4.65
N TYR A 363 7.21 1.71 -3.84
CA TYR A 363 7.33 0.32 -4.30
C TYR A 363 6.12 -0.17 -5.09
N SER A 364 4.96 0.46 -4.89
CA SER A 364 3.70 0.11 -5.56
C SER A 364 3.17 1.23 -6.43
N ASP A 365 3.50 2.48 -6.11
CA ASP A 365 2.85 3.64 -6.73
C ASP A 365 3.76 4.31 -7.78
N ASN A 366 5.06 3.97 -7.81
CA ASN A 366 6.01 4.53 -8.77
C ASN A 366 6.30 3.53 -9.89
N PRO A 367 5.89 3.83 -11.15
CA PRO A 367 6.15 2.96 -12.30
C PRO A 367 7.63 2.62 -12.48
N THR A 368 8.56 3.55 -12.22
CA THR A 368 10.00 3.29 -12.41
C THR A 368 10.51 2.23 -11.44
N ILE A 369 10.02 2.27 -10.20
CA ILE A 369 10.40 1.27 -9.20
C ILE A 369 9.74 -0.08 -9.50
N LEU A 370 8.46 -0.10 -9.88
CA LEU A 370 7.80 -1.32 -10.32
C LEU A 370 8.54 -1.98 -11.50
N TRP A 371 8.99 -1.18 -12.45
CA TRP A 371 9.81 -1.64 -13.57
C TRP A 371 11.12 -2.26 -13.11
N ASP A 372 11.89 -1.56 -12.26
CA ASP A 372 13.16 -2.09 -11.77
C ASP A 372 12.98 -3.34 -10.89
N MET A 373 11.90 -3.42 -10.10
CA MET A 373 11.54 -4.62 -9.34
C MET A 373 11.22 -5.79 -10.26
N MET A 374 10.48 -5.56 -11.35
CA MET A 374 10.20 -6.56 -12.36
C MET A 374 11.50 -7.05 -13.04
N CYS A 375 12.40 -6.13 -13.39
CA CYS A 375 13.71 -6.46 -13.96
C CYS A 375 14.59 -7.25 -12.97
N THR A 376 14.53 -6.90 -11.70
CA THR A 376 15.22 -7.65 -10.62
C THR A 376 14.66 -9.06 -10.50
N ILE A 377 13.33 -9.21 -10.50
CA ILE A 377 12.67 -10.52 -10.51
C ILE A 377 12.96 -11.28 -11.81
N GLY A 378 13.25 -10.60 -12.92
CA GLY A 378 13.68 -11.20 -14.18
C GLY A 378 15.18 -11.50 -14.29
N GLU A 379 15.98 -11.24 -13.24
CA GLU A 379 17.46 -11.34 -13.25
C GLU A 379 18.16 -10.46 -14.30
N THR A 380 17.52 -9.37 -14.72
CA THR A 380 18.21 -8.38 -15.53
C THR A 380 19.31 -7.73 -14.70
N GLN A 381 20.55 -7.86 -15.19
CA GLN A 381 21.72 -7.32 -14.50
C GLN A 381 21.58 -5.80 -14.33
N PRO A 382 22.02 -5.22 -13.21
CA PRO A 382 21.81 -3.80 -12.92
C PRO A 382 22.27 -2.83 -14.01
N GLN A 383 23.37 -3.13 -14.70
CA GLN A 383 23.88 -2.28 -15.78
C GLN A 383 22.99 -2.24 -17.03
N ASP A 384 22.08 -3.22 -17.14
CA ASP A 384 21.12 -3.35 -18.24
C ASP A 384 19.73 -2.86 -17.81
N ARG A 385 19.62 -2.20 -16.63
CA ARG A 385 18.41 -1.55 -16.10
C ARG A 385 18.54 -0.02 -16.18
N ALA A 386 17.46 0.71 -15.84
CA ALA A 386 17.43 2.17 -15.72
C ALA A 386 18.15 2.69 -14.46
N LEU A 387 19.36 2.20 -14.22
CA LEU A 387 20.17 2.47 -13.04
C LEU A 387 21.51 3.11 -13.40
N GLU A 388 22.02 3.94 -12.51
CA GLU A 388 23.38 4.46 -12.55
C GLU A 388 24.22 3.91 -11.39
N ILE A 389 25.54 3.79 -11.61
CA ILE A 389 26.47 3.37 -10.58
C ILE A 389 26.73 4.56 -9.65
N ALA A 390 26.50 4.35 -8.37
CA ALA A 390 26.86 5.25 -7.29
C ALA A 390 27.95 4.62 -6.40
N ARG A 391 28.57 5.46 -5.56
CA ARG A 391 29.67 5.08 -4.68
C ARG A 391 29.37 5.57 -3.26
N TYR A 392 29.59 4.70 -2.29
CA TYR A 392 29.35 4.99 -0.88
C TYR A 392 30.05 6.30 -0.46
N GLY A 393 29.31 7.24 0.14
CA GLY A 393 29.89 8.51 0.58
C GLY A 393 30.24 9.49 -0.55
N GLY A 394 29.87 9.17 -1.81
CA GLY A 394 30.39 9.85 -3.00
C GLY A 394 31.91 9.67 -3.20
N LEU A 395 32.53 8.70 -2.52
CA LEU A 395 33.97 8.50 -2.52
C LEU A 395 34.43 7.78 -3.80
N PRO A 396 35.53 8.20 -4.46
CA PRO A 396 36.03 7.51 -5.65
C PRO A 396 36.32 6.02 -5.46
N ASP A 397 36.80 5.66 -4.27
CA ASP A 397 37.12 4.28 -3.87
C ASP A 397 36.04 3.67 -2.95
N GLY A 398 34.85 4.29 -2.87
CA GLY A 398 33.74 3.78 -2.06
C GLY A 398 33.15 2.49 -2.65
N ASP A 399 32.51 1.69 -1.79
CA ASP A 399 31.77 0.51 -2.24
C ASP A 399 30.69 0.91 -3.24
N GLN A 400 30.48 0.04 -4.21
CA GLN A 400 29.65 0.28 -5.38
C GLN A 400 28.20 -0.08 -5.06
N TYR A 401 27.26 0.79 -5.42
CA TYR A 401 25.82 0.51 -5.36
C TYR A 401 25.13 1.13 -6.58
N TYR A 402 23.81 0.95 -6.70
CA TYR A 402 23.04 1.45 -7.83
C TYR A 402 22.03 2.50 -7.37
N ARG A 403 21.76 3.47 -8.24
CA ARG A 403 20.74 4.49 -8.03
C ARG A 403 19.80 4.52 -9.22
N VAL A 404 18.52 4.72 -8.97
CA VAL A 404 17.53 4.89 -10.04
C VAL A 404 17.84 6.14 -10.84
N ASN A 405 17.95 5.99 -12.16
CA ASN A 405 18.14 7.10 -13.07
C ASN A 405 16.79 7.53 -13.65
N SER A 406 16.18 8.53 -13.03
CA SER A 406 14.86 9.06 -13.43
C SER A 406 14.84 9.71 -14.82
N SER A 407 15.99 9.86 -15.48
CA SER A 407 16.08 10.40 -16.85
C SER A 407 15.90 9.33 -17.92
N ILE A 408 15.89 8.06 -17.53
CA ILE A 408 15.67 6.92 -18.42
C ILE A 408 14.24 6.43 -18.19
N GLU A 409 13.40 6.56 -19.20
CA GLU A 409 12.06 5.95 -19.15
C GLU A 409 12.23 4.43 -19.30
N PRO A 410 11.68 3.63 -18.37
CA PRO A 410 11.75 2.18 -18.47
C PRO A 410 10.80 1.68 -19.57
N GLU A 411 11.36 1.13 -20.65
CA GLU A 411 10.62 0.44 -21.71
C GLU A 411 10.87 -1.08 -21.69
N THR A 412 9.90 -1.84 -22.23
CA THR A 412 9.85 -3.32 -22.25
C THR A 412 10.97 -4.00 -23.03
N GLU A 413 11.63 -3.36 -24.00
CA GLU A 413 12.50 -4.07 -24.96
C GLU A 413 13.80 -4.66 -24.35
N ALA A 414 14.03 -4.47 -23.04
CA ALA A 414 14.54 -5.46 -22.06
C ALA A 414 14.97 -4.81 -20.72
N CYS A 415 14.29 -3.76 -20.23
CA CYS A 415 14.81 -2.83 -19.18
C CYS A 415 15.86 -1.82 -19.71
N THR A 416 15.76 -1.43 -20.97
CA THR A 416 16.84 -1.02 -21.90
C THR A 416 17.56 0.34 -21.68
N LEU A 417 18.79 0.27 -21.14
CA LEU A 417 20.09 0.96 -21.44
C LEU A 417 20.21 2.42 -21.96
N HIS A 418 21.12 3.19 -21.32
CA HIS A 418 22.21 3.89 -22.06
C HIS A 418 23.54 4.05 -21.27
N ARG A 419 24.66 3.56 -21.86
CA ARG A 419 26.04 3.70 -21.33
C ARG A 419 26.59 5.13 -21.48
N THR A 420 27.23 5.65 -20.42
CA THR A 420 28.45 6.47 -20.56
C THR A 420 29.42 6.32 -19.38
N ALA A 421 30.54 5.60 -19.59
CA ALA A 421 31.89 5.77 -18.98
C ALA A 421 32.73 4.49 -19.24
N PHE A 422 33.67 4.42 -20.20
CA PHE A 422 35.01 5.07 -20.24
C PHE A 422 35.75 4.77 -21.58
N PRO A 423 36.97 5.33 -21.81
CA PRO A 423 37.29 6.37 -22.80
C PRO A 423 37.41 5.90 -24.27
N ALA A 424 37.45 6.88 -25.18
CA ALA A 424 37.61 6.72 -26.62
C ALA A 424 38.70 5.70 -27.03
N GLY A 425 38.30 4.65 -27.73
CA GLY A 425 39.21 3.60 -28.17
C GLY A 425 38.63 2.63 -29.19
N ALA A 426 38.25 3.15 -30.35
CA ALA A 426 38.17 2.49 -31.66
C ALA A 426 37.21 1.30 -31.83
N LEU A 427 36.24 1.43 -32.75
CA LEU A 427 36.06 0.53 -33.91
C LEU A 427 35.18 1.25 -34.98
N PRO A 428 35.35 0.93 -36.29
CA PRO A 428 34.98 1.83 -37.39
C PRO A 428 33.54 1.66 -37.90
N GLU A 429 32.99 2.77 -38.40
CA GLU A 429 31.73 2.87 -39.13
C GLU A 429 31.74 2.01 -40.41
N SER A 430 30.77 1.11 -40.56
CA SER A 430 30.25 0.73 -41.88
C SER A 430 28.83 0.18 -41.78
N GLU A 431 27.95 0.86 -42.51
CA GLU A 431 26.74 0.35 -43.18
C GLU A 431 25.42 0.32 -42.39
N LEU A 432 24.83 1.52 -42.31
CA LEU A 432 23.38 1.74 -42.48
C LEU A 432 22.94 1.28 -43.87
N GLU A 433 22.00 0.32 -43.97
CA GLU A 433 21.04 0.28 -45.07
C GLU A 433 19.65 -0.18 -44.60
N VAL A 434 18.65 0.51 -45.13
CA VAL A 434 17.22 0.44 -44.85
C VAL A 434 16.54 -0.45 -45.90
N GLY A 435 15.60 -1.31 -45.49
CA GLY A 435 14.43 -1.64 -46.30
C GLY A 435 13.93 -3.09 -46.24
N GLY A 436 12.60 -3.24 -46.07
CA GLY A 436 11.85 -4.27 -46.81
C GLY A 436 10.81 -5.12 -46.05
N ALA A 437 9.56 -4.64 -46.07
CA ALA A 437 8.28 -5.37 -46.29
C ALA A 437 7.72 -6.40 -45.28
N LEU A 438 6.48 -6.11 -44.85
CA LEU A 438 5.50 -7.00 -44.19
C LEU A 438 4.73 -7.85 -45.23
N PRO A 439 4.24 -9.06 -44.89
CA PRO A 439 3.33 -9.84 -45.75
C PRO A 439 1.83 -9.59 -45.48
N GLU A 440 1.05 -9.82 -46.54
CA GLU A 440 -0.35 -9.41 -46.81
C GLU A 440 -1.47 -10.16 -46.04
N GLU A 441 -2.59 -9.45 -45.86
CA GLU A 441 -3.89 -9.91 -45.36
C GLU A 441 -4.66 -10.86 -46.31
N SER A 442 -5.54 -11.68 -45.72
CA SER A 442 -6.51 -12.57 -46.41
C SER A 442 -7.91 -11.93 -46.49
N PRO A 443 -8.76 -12.24 -47.51
CA PRO A 443 -10.01 -11.53 -47.77
C PRO A 443 -11.24 -12.10 -46.99
N PRO A 444 -12.34 -11.32 -46.84
CA PRO A 444 -13.47 -11.71 -46.01
C PRO A 444 -14.57 -12.47 -46.79
N PRO A 445 -15.45 -13.24 -46.11
CA PRO A 445 -16.70 -13.73 -46.68
C PRO A 445 -17.93 -12.87 -46.30
N PRO A 446 -19.09 -13.05 -46.95
CA PRO A 446 -20.05 -11.98 -47.23
C PRO A 446 -21.22 -11.86 -46.23
N SER A 447 -21.82 -10.66 -46.25
CA SER A 447 -23.06 -10.29 -45.56
C SER A 447 -24.29 -11.02 -46.13
N ASP A 448 -25.17 -11.49 -45.25
CA ASP A 448 -26.53 -11.84 -45.65
C ASP A 448 -27.59 -11.28 -44.69
N ARG A 449 -28.76 -11.05 -45.27
CA ARG A 449 -29.85 -10.17 -44.80
C ARG A 449 -30.62 -10.70 -43.58
N GLY A 450 -31.21 -9.77 -42.84
CA GLY A 450 -31.75 -9.96 -41.50
C GLY A 450 -33.16 -10.55 -41.39
N LEU A 451 -33.60 -10.70 -40.13
CA LEU A 451 -34.97 -10.92 -39.70
C LEU A 451 -35.20 -10.29 -38.30
N ALA A 452 -36.48 -10.05 -38.01
CA ALA A 452 -37.08 -9.07 -37.10
C ALA A 452 -36.83 -9.19 -35.58
N LEU A 453 -36.95 -8.03 -34.91
CA LEU A 453 -37.06 -7.84 -33.45
C LEU A 453 -38.43 -8.31 -32.90
N PRO A 454 -38.51 -8.89 -31.69
CA PRO A 454 -39.73 -8.93 -30.89
C PRO A 454 -39.88 -7.66 -29.99
N PRO A 455 -41.10 -7.33 -29.54
CA PRO A 455 -41.41 -6.07 -28.86
C PRO A 455 -41.02 -6.08 -27.36
N PRO A 456 -40.90 -4.90 -26.72
CA PRO A 456 -40.47 -4.77 -25.33
C PRO A 456 -41.56 -5.17 -24.33
N SER A 457 -41.16 -5.83 -23.24
CA SER A 457 -41.98 -6.07 -22.05
C SER A 457 -41.95 -4.85 -21.10
N ALA A 458 -43.07 -4.62 -20.42
CA ALA A 458 -43.34 -3.48 -19.55
C ALA A 458 -42.42 -3.40 -18.30
N PRO A 459 -42.16 -2.20 -17.75
CA PRO A 459 -41.34 -2.03 -16.54
C PRO A 459 -42.07 -2.52 -15.27
N PRO A 460 -41.35 -3.09 -14.28
CA PRO A 460 -41.92 -3.38 -12.97
C PRO A 460 -42.08 -2.10 -12.13
N GLU A 461 -43.06 -2.16 -11.24
CA GLU A 461 -43.57 -1.10 -10.37
C GLU A 461 -42.58 -0.79 -9.22
N VAL A 462 -42.37 0.51 -8.94
CA VAL A 462 -41.41 1.02 -7.95
C VAL A 462 -42.05 1.01 -6.56
N GLU A 463 -41.45 0.28 -5.60
CA GLU A 463 -41.75 0.46 -4.17
C GLU A 463 -40.95 1.66 -3.60
N PRO A 464 -41.55 2.48 -2.71
CA PRO A 464 -40.89 3.69 -2.21
C PRO A 464 -39.85 3.39 -1.12
N GLU A 465 -38.69 4.05 -1.20
CA GLU A 465 -37.60 4.00 -0.22
C GLU A 465 -38.02 4.60 1.16
N PRO A 466 -37.51 4.06 2.28
CA PRO A 466 -37.74 4.64 3.61
C PRO A 466 -36.93 5.94 3.80
N MET A 467 -37.53 6.94 4.44
CA MET A 467 -36.91 8.23 4.75
C MET A 467 -35.85 8.08 5.87
N LEU A 468 -34.63 8.61 5.64
CA LEU A 468 -33.57 8.75 6.66
C LEU A 468 -34.00 9.68 7.81
N GLU A 469 -33.71 9.28 9.04
CA GLU A 469 -33.72 10.17 10.22
C GLU A 469 -32.53 11.14 10.18
N ALA A 470 -32.75 12.39 10.60
CA ALA A 470 -31.76 13.46 10.58
C ALA A 470 -30.75 13.32 11.75
N GLN A 471 -29.47 13.18 11.43
CA GLN A 471 -28.37 13.24 12.41
C GLN A 471 -28.05 14.70 12.79
N SER A 472 -27.74 14.96 14.06
CA SER A 472 -27.38 16.27 14.62
C SER A 472 -26.01 16.75 14.09
N LEU A 473 -25.89 18.04 13.78
CA LEU A 473 -24.62 18.65 13.37
C LEU A 473 -23.69 18.85 14.59
N PRO A 474 -22.36 18.72 14.42
CA PRO A 474 -21.41 18.94 15.51
C PRO A 474 -21.38 20.40 15.95
N ILE A 475 -21.06 20.61 17.22
CA ILE A 475 -20.76 21.92 17.76
C ILE A 475 -19.26 22.16 17.58
N GLU A 476 -18.91 23.08 16.69
CA GLU A 476 -17.53 23.49 16.43
C GLU A 476 -17.11 24.64 17.36
N THR A 477 -15.93 24.51 17.97
CA THR A 477 -15.29 25.55 18.78
C THR A 477 -13.87 25.79 18.27
N THR A 478 -13.59 27.03 17.85
CA THR A 478 -12.29 27.40 17.27
C THR A 478 -11.61 28.49 18.11
N PHE A 479 -10.32 28.32 18.38
CA PHE A 479 -9.48 29.33 19.03
C PHE A 479 -8.08 29.40 18.40
N TYR A 480 -7.34 30.47 18.65
CA TYR A 480 -6.04 30.73 18.03
C TYR A 480 -4.90 30.57 19.03
N VAL A 481 -3.86 29.85 18.62
CA VAL A 481 -2.71 29.50 19.44
C VAL A 481 -1.65 30.58 19.33
N ILE A 482 -1.27 31.16 20.47
CA ILE A 482 -0.27 32.21 20.55
C ILE A 482 1.14 31.62 20.35
N ASP A 483 1.44 30.53 21.06
CA ASP A 483 2.76 29.90 21.06
C ASP A 483 2.66 28.39 21.32
N TYR A 484 2.91 27.60 20.28
CA TYR A 484 2.93 26.14 20.33
C TYR A 484 4.09 25.57 21.15
N GLU A 485 5.19 26.32 21.34
CA GLU A 485 6.35 25.84 22.10
C GLU A 485 6.14 25.94 23.61
N SER A 486 5.28 26.85 24.05
CA SER A 486 4.97 27.04 25.46
C SER A 486 4.30 25.82 26.11
N LEU A 487 3.58 25.01 25.30
CA LEU A 487 2.74 23.89 25.76
C LEU A 487 1.90 24.28 27.00
N ASP A 488 1.41 25.52 27.02
CA ASP A 488 0.60 26.07 28.12
C ASP A 488 -0.87 26.19 27.68
N LEU A 489 -1.75 25.45 28.35
CA LEU A 489 -3.19 25.52 28.10
C LEU A 489 -3.92 26.57 28.94
N SER A 490 -3.25 27.20 29.92
CA SER A 490 -3.88 28.20 30.82
C SER A 490 -4.66 29.30 30.07
N PRO A 491 -4.21 29.82 28.91
CA PRO A 491 -4.97 30.82 28.16
C PRO A 491 -6.28 30.30 27.54
N TYR A 492 -6.39 28.99 27.33
CA TYR A 492 -7.48 28.35 26.58
C TYR A 492 -8.45 27.56 27.47
N GLU A 493 -8.15 27.37 28.76
CA GLU A 493 -8.98 26.61 29.70
C GLU A 493 -10.45 27.04 29.70
N ALA A 494 -10.74 28.34 29.60
CA ALA A 494 -12.13 28.83 29.57
C ALA A 494 -12.89 28.33 28.32
N VAL A 495 -12.21 28.22 27.18
CA VAL A 495 -12.76 27.70 25.92
C VAL A 495 -12.92 26.18 26.00
N LEU A 496 -11.92 25.48 26.56
CA LEU A 496 -12.00 24.02 26.75
C LEU A 496 -13.11 23.63 27.74
N GLN A 497 -13.29 24.40 28.81
CA GLN A 497 -14.42 24.24 29.74
C GLN A 497 -15.76 24.52 29.07
N GLN A 498 -15.82 25.44 28.12
CA GLN A 498 -17.05 25.69 27.35
C GLN A 498 -17.42 24.47 26.49
N VAL A 499 -16.44 23.77 25.92
CA VAL A 499 -16.68 22.52 25.18
C VAL A 499 -17.34 21.47 26.07
N LEU A 500 -17.07 21.45 27.38
CA LEU A 500 -17.67 20.51 28.35
C LEU A 500 -19.05 20.92 28.88
N GLN A 501 -19.47 22.18 28.73
CA GLN A 501 -20.68 22.73 29.36
C GLN A 501 -22.01 22.26 28.73
N ASP A 502 -21.97 21.53 27.63
CA ASP A 502 -23.16 20.92 27.04
C ASP A 502 -23.57 19.64 27.80
N ASP A 503 -24.86 19.53 28.12
CA ASP A 503 -25.46 18.52 28.98
C ASP A 503 -25.59 17.13 28.31
N GLY A 504 -25.39 17.04 26.99
CA GLY A 504 -25.41 15.78 26.23
C GLY A 504 -24.18 14.90 26.48
N VAL A 505 -24.29 13.59 26.27
CA VAL A 505 -23.12 12.69 26.36
C VAL A 505 -22.22 12.93 25.14
N ILE A 506 -20.92 13.08 25.35
CA ILE A 506 -19.95 13.22 24.24
C ILE A 506 -19.81 11.85 23.56
N GLU A 507 -20.29 11.75 22.32
CA GLU A 507 -20.15 10.53 21.50
C GLU A 507 -18.91 10.56 20.62
N ALA A 508 -18.47 11.75 20.22
CA ALA A 508 -17.20 11.97 19.53
C ALA A 508 -16.67 13.39 19.78
N LEU A 509 -15.36 13.52 19.90
CA LEU A 509 -14.65 14.78 20.10
C LEU A 509 -13.38 14.81 19.22
N THR A 510 -13.39 15.62 18.16
CA THR A 510 -12.23 15.78 17.27
C THR A 510 -11.48 17.06 17.62
N ILE A 511 -10.16 16.99 17.78
CA ILE A 511 -9.27 18.12 18.08
C ILE A 511 -8.28 18.26 16.93
N SER A 512 -8.43 19.33 16.15
CA SER A 512 -7.60 19.61 14.97
C SER A 512 -6.74 20.86 15.20
N ALA A 513 -5.42 20.71 15.21
CA ALA A 513 -4.47 21.83 15.42
C ALA A 513 -3.73 22.18 14.12
N TYR A 514 -3.60 23.47 13.82
CA TYR A 514 -3.01 24.01 12.60
C TYR A 514 -1.96 25.07 12.95
N ASN A 515 -0.95 25.24 12.09
CA ASN A 515 0.12 26.21 12.25
C ASN A 515 0.25 27.11 11.02
N ASP A 516 1.02 28.18 11.16
CA ASP A 516 1.40 29.03 10.03
C ASP A 516 2.64 28.53 9.31
N THR A 517 2.99 29.17 8.20
CA THR A 517 4.15 28.79 7.39
C THR A 517 5.49 29.27 7.98
N ALA A 518 5.51 29.75 9.22
CA ALA A 518 6.73 30.21 9.86
C ALA A 518 7.50 29.03 10.48
N GLY A 519 8.66 28.73 9.93
CA GLY A 519 9.46 27.57 10.32
C GLY A 519 9.42 26.51 9.23
N SER A 520 9.88 25.30 9.56
CA SER A 520 9.74 24.17 8.65
C SER A 520 8.41 23.46 8.90
N ASP A 521 7.74 23.06 7.83
CA ASP A 521 6.51 22.26 7.88
C ASP A 521 6.60 21.06 8.86
N ALA A 522 7.74 20.34 8.86
CA ALA A 522 7.96 19.23 9.77
C ALA A 522 7.91 19.63 11.27
N VAL A 523 8.47 20.79 11.63
CA VAL A 523 8.41 21.34 12.99
C VAL A 523 6.98 21.77 13.32
N ASN A 524 6.30 22.41 12.38
CA ASN A 524 4.95 22.88 12.55
C ASN A 524 3.94 21.73 12.70
N ARG A 525 4.15 20.62 12.00
CA ARG A 525 3.41 19.36 12.17
C ARG A 525 3.63 18.75 13.55
N VAL A 526 4.87 18.69 14.04
CA VAL A 526 5.16 18.15 15.37
C VAL A 526 4.57 19.02 16.47
N GLN A 527 4.67 20.34 16.33
CA GLN A 527 4.11 21.31 17.28
C GLN A 527 2.59 21.18 17.39
N THR A 528 1.88 21.10 16.26
CA THR A 528 0.42 20.93 16.22
C THR A 528 -0.03 19.58 16.80
N ILE A 529 0.66 18.48 16.49
CA ILE A 529 0.35 17.15 17.08
C ILE A 529 0.53 17.17 18.60
N ARG A 530 1.64 17.72 19.10
CA ARG A 530 1.92 17.79 20.55
C ARG A 530 0.86 18.59 21.29
N PHE A 531 0.46 19.71 20.70
CA PHE A 531 -0.53 20.60 21.30
C PHE A 531 -1.95 20.02 21.25
N ALA A 532 -2.32 19.31 20.16
CA ALA A 532 -3.58 18.57 20.08
C ALA A 532 -3.64 17.46 21.15
N ASN A 533 -2.55 16.72 21.35
CA ASN A 533 -2.46 15.71 22.42
C ASN A 533 -2.53 16.31 23.82
N LEU A 534 -1.92 17.48 24.03
CA LEU A 534 -2.02 18.18 25.31
C LEU A 534 -3.48 18.56 25.64
N ILE A 535 -4.25 18.99 24.64
CA ILE A 535 -5.68 19.30 24.79
C ILE A 535 -6.49 18.02 25.06
N ARG A 536 -6.19 16.92 24.36
CA ARG A 536 -6.80 15.61 24.60
C ARG A 536 -6.58 15.17 26.05
N ASP A 537 -5.34 15.22 26.53
CA ASP A 537 -5.00 14.81 27.89
C ASP A 537 -5.74 15.67 28.92
N TRP A 538 -5.90 16.98 28.66
CA TRP A 538 -6.74 17.85 29.49
C TRP A 538 -8.21 17.41 29.51
N PHE A 539 -8.80 17.02 28.37
CA PHE A 539 -10.18 16.51 28.34
C PHE A 539 -10.34 15.18 29.09
N ILE A 540 -9.36 14.28 28.98
CA ILE A 540 -9.33 13.01 29.73
C ILE A 540 -9.28 13.29 31.24
N GLU A 541 -8.41 14.22 31.67
CA GLU A 541 -8.32 14.64 33.07
C GLU A 541 -9.61 15.30 33.58
N ASN A 542 -10.41 15.88 32.67
CA ASN A 542 -11.72 16.46 32.97
C ASN A 542 -12.89 15.50 32.71
N GLY A 543 -12.63 14.20 32.55
CA GLY A 543 -13.64 13.14 32.60
C GLY A 543 -14.24 12.72 31.26
N VAL A 544 -13.65 13.11 30.12
CA VAL A 544 -14.04 12.61 28.80
C VAL A 544 -13.38 11.25 28.56
N ASP A 545 -14.13 10.29 28.02
CA ASP A 545 -13.60 8.97 27.68
C ASP A 545 -12.53 9.09 26.57
N PRO A 546 -11.30 8.57 26.77
CA PRO A 546 -10.28 8.59 25.72
C PRO A 546 -10.73 7.93 24.41
N ALA A 547 -11.63 6.93 24.47
CA ALA A 547 -12.09 6.20 23.28
C ALA A 547 -12.93 7.04 22.32
N VAL A 548 -13.43 8.21 22.75
CA VAL A 548 -14.25 9.10 21.92
C VAL A 548 -13.46 10.34 21.43
N ILE A 549 -12.17 10.45 21.77
CA ILE A 549 -11.35 11.62 21.42
C ILE A 549 -10.37 11.29 20.30
N THR A 550 -10.44 12.06 19.22
CA THR A 550 -9.51 11.98 18.09
C THR A 550 -8.68 13.26 17.99
N THR A 551 -7.36 13.14 17.84
CA THR A 551 -6.45 14.29 17.68
C THR A 551 -5.78 14.28 16.32
N ILE A 552 -5.73 15.45 15.67
CA ILE A 552 -5.08 15.65 14.38
C ILE A 552 -4.22 16.91 14.48
N GLY A 553 -2.96 16.84 14.06
CA GLY A 553 -2.10 18.00 13.91
C GLY A 553 -1.78 18.20 12.44
N TYR A 554 -2.27 19.28 11.84
CA TYR A 554 -2.18 19.59 10.42
C TYR A 554 -0.86 20.25 10.01
N GLY A 555 -0.10 20.81 10.93
CA GLY A 555 1.07 21.62 10.56
C GLY A 555 0.64 22.81 9.69
N GLU A 556 1.29 23.00 8.54
CA GLU A 556 0.98 24.10 7.62
C GLU A 556 -0.09 23.74 6.57
N GLU A 557 -0.67 22.55 6.66
CA GLU A 557 -1.75 22.10 5.78
C GLU A 557 -3.06 22.85 6.11
N ASP A 558 -3.88 23.09 5.09
CA ASP A 558 -5.20 23.72 5.22
C ASP A 558 -5.14 25.10 5.92
N LEU A 559 -4.31 25.99 5.37
CA LEU A 559 -4.16 27.36 5.83
C LEU A 559 -5.50 28.12 5.73
N ALA A 560 -5.88 28.80 6.81
CA ALA A 560 -7.02 29.72 6.79
C ALA A 560 -6.76 30.93 5.87
N ILE A 561 -5.50 31.31 5.71
CA ILE A 561 -5.00 32.33 4.81
C ILE A 561 -3.77 31.77 4.10
N GLU A 562 -3.83 31.65 2.78
CA GLU A 562 -2.66 31.25 1.99
C GLU A 562 -1.50 32.24 2.19
N THR A 563 -0.35 31.71 2.60
CA THR A 563 0.90 32.45 2.81
C THR A 563 2.06 31.76 2.12
N ALA A 564 3.10 32.51 1.77
CA ALA A 564 4.36 31.93 1.31
C ALA A 564 5.11 31.29 2.50
N ASP A 565 6.11 30.46 2.22
CA ASP A 565 6.99 29.88 3.24
C ASP A 565 7.65 30.96 4.12
N GLU A 566 7.93 30.61 5.37
CA GLU A 566 8.52 31.46 6.40
C GLU A 566 7.67 32.67 6.83
N VAL A 567 6.35 32.62 6.65
CA VAL A 567 5.44 33.71 7.02
C VAL A 567 4.65 33.37 8.28
N ALA A 568 4.81 34.21 9.31
CA ALA A 568 4.00 34.12 10.52
C ALA A 568 2.62 34.72 10.29
N GLU A 569 1.56 33.92 10.47
CA GLU A 569 0.16 34.30 10.29
C GLU A 569 -0.70 33.71 11.41
N GLN A 570 -1.12 34.58 12.34
CA GLN A 570 -1.82 34.19 13.56
C GLN A 570 -3.16 33.47 13.29
N LEU A 571 -3.82 33.77 12.18
CA LEU A 571 -5.07 33.11 11.80
C LEU A 571 -4.86 31.66 11.32
N ASN A 572 -3.65 31.31 10.89
CA ASN A 572 -3.29 29.94 10.54
C ASN A 572 -2.94 29.11 11.79
N ARG A 573 -2.43 29.75 12.85
CA ARG A 573 -2.24 29.11 14.17
C ARG A 573 -3.56 28.93 14.92
N ARG A 574 -4.35 27.92 14.54
CA ARG A 574 -5.68 27.68 15.11
C ARG A 574 -5.85 26.26 15.61
N VAL A 575 -6.75 26.09 16.57
CA VAL A 575 -7.28 24.80 16.98
C VAL A 575 -8.78 24.82 16.78
N VAL A 576 -9.29 23.77 16.15
CA VAL A 576 -10.71 23.52 15.90
C VAL A 576 -11.10 22.28 16.69
N ILE A 577 -12.14 22.39 17.52
CA ILE A 577 -12.69 21.28 18.30
C ILE A 577 -14.12 21.03 17.83
N GLU A 578 -14.40 19.82 17.37
CA GLU A 578 -15.74 19.40 16.96
C GLU A 578 -16.30 18.41 17.99
N ARG A 579 -17.40 18.81 18.65
CA ARG A 579 -18.10 17.98 19.63
C ARG A 579 -19.41 17.45 19.05
N PHE A 580 -19.60 16.14 19.13
CA PHE A 580 -20.86 15.45 18.85
C PHE A 580 -21.51 14.99 20.16
N SER A 581 -22.81 15.29 20.32
CA SER A 581 -23.58 14.89 21.50
C SER A 581 -24.99 14.46 21.13
N ASN A 582 -25.56 13.60 21.98
CA ASN A 582 -26.92 13.06 21.85
C ASN A 582 -28.00 13.87 22.56
#